data_AF-A0A8T7HZ23-F1
#
_entry.id   AF-A0A8T7HZ23-F1
#
_cell.length_a   1.000
_cell.length_b   1.000
_cell.length_c   1.000
_cell.angle_alpha   90.00
_cell.angle_beta   90.00
_cell.angle_gamma   90.00
#
_symmetry.space_group_name_H-M   'P 1'
#
loop_
_entity.id
_entity.type
_entity.pdbx_description
1 polymer ?
#
loop_
_entity_poly.entity_id
_entity_poly.type
_entity_poly.pdbx_seq_one_letter_code
_entity_poly.pdbx_strand_id
1 'polypeptide(L)'
;MLKELFIALFYAGLPFFIASCLMLYWARAKGYRVRYQNEKKSAIKNEQKPRQLSAEGVIMNRWLAFGGGYYGMMAFVTYVHVEVIDIYAAFSRFESFAQLIDALSVSFLIGLIVEAFKNLITAFLWFTYWDDVYTISYGWIWLAVTYASFLLAEEVVPPAGSDLDSTLDAN
;
A
#
# COMPACT_ATOMS: atom_id res chain seq x y z
N MET A 1 -20.90 -15.55 -8.31
CA MET A 1 -19.53 -15.79 -8.83
C MET A 1 -19.12 -14.81 -9.92
N LEU A 2 -19.66 -14.86 -11.15
CA LEU A 2 -19.20 -13.98 -12.25
C LEU A 2 -19.39 -12.47 -11.96
N LYS A 3 -20.57 -12.07 -11.47
CA LYS A 3 -20.82 -10.67 -11.04
C LYS A 3 -19.81 -10.20 -9.99
N GLU A 4 -19.51 -11.05 -9.02
CA GLU A 4 -18.58 -10.73 -7.94
C GLU A 4 -17.14 -10.65 -8.42
N LEU A 5 -16.74 -11.49 -9.39
CA LEU A 5 -15.45 -11.37 -10.06
C LEU A 5 -15.29 -10.00 -10.74
N PHE A 6 -16.31 -9.52 -11.46
CA PHE A 6 -16.27 -8.19 -12.06
C PHE A 6 -16.18 -7.09 -11.00
N ILE A 7 -16.97 -7.17 -9.93
CA ILE A 7 -16.91 -6.20 -8.83
C ILE A 7 -15.52 -6.19 -8.19
N ALA A 8 -14.99 -7.36 -7.83
CA ALA A 8 -13.66 -7.50 -7.26
C ALA A 8 -12.59 -6.93 -8.19
N LEU A 9 -12.68 -7.18 -9.50
CA LEU A 9 -11.73 -6.68 -10.50
C LEU A 9 -11.66 -5.15 -10.52
N PHE A 10 -12.81 -4.48 -10.54
CA PHE A 10 -12.87 -3.02 -10.65
C PHE A 10 -12.68 -2.30 -9.30
N TYR A 11 -13.25 -2.82 -8.22
CA TYR A 11 -13.27 -2.13 -6.92
C TYR A 11 -12.09 -2.49 -6.02
N ALA A 12 -11.50 -3.67 -6.17
CA ALA A 12 -10.31 -4.07 -5.42
C ALA A 12 -9.09 -4.18 -6.34
N GLY A 13 -9.20 -4.91 -7.44
CA GLY A 13 -8.08 -5.18 -8.35
C GLY A 13 -7.45 -3.92 -8.94
N LEU A 14 -8.26 -3.07 -9.59
CA LEU A 14 -7.74 -1.88 -10.26
C LEU A 14 -7.09 -0.86 -9.28
N PRO A 15 -7.72 -0.46 -8.16
CA PRO A 15 -7.08 0.43 -7.20
C PRO A 15 -5.80 -0.19 -6.61
N PHE A 16 -5.82 -1.49 -6.33
CA PHE A 16 -4.68 -2.18 -5.76
C PHE A 16 -3.51 -2.30 -6.75
N PHE A 17 -3.80 -2.57 -8.03
CA PHE A 17 -2.82 -2.57 -9.13
C PHE A 17 -2.14 -1.20 -9.25
N ILE A 18 -2.93 -0.12 -9.28
CA ILE A 18 -2.42 1.25 -9.38
C ILE A 18 -1.52 1.57 -8.18
N ALA A 19 -1.98 1.30 -6.97
CA ALA A 19 -1.21 1.55 -5.76
C ALA A 19 0.12 0.77 -5.77
N SER A 20 0.09 -0.48 -6.22
CA SER A 20 1.29 -1.33 -6.33
C SER A 20 2.28 -0.78 -7.36
N CYS A 21 1.80 -0.34 -8.53
CA CYS A 21 2.62 0.30 -9.56
C CYS A 21 3.27 1.58 -9.04
N LEU A 22 2.51 2.45 -8.36
CA LEU A 22 3.02 3.69 -7.78
C LEU A 22 4.13 3.42 -6.76
N MET A 23 3.92 2.46 -5.86
CA MET A 23 4.91 2.10 -4.85
C MET A 23 6.18 1.51 -5.48
N LEU A 24 6.04 0.62 -6.46
CA LEU A 24 7.19 0.06 -7.20
C LEU A 24 7.96 1.13 -7.97
N TYR A 25 7.25 2.01 -8.67
CA TYR A 25 7.85 3.13 -9.40
C TYR A 25 8.61 4.05 -8.43
N TRP A 26 8.00 4.43 -7.31
CA TRP A 26 8.61 5.29 -6.31
C TRP A 26 9.87 4.66 -5.69
N ALA A 27 9.82 3.37 -5.34
CA ALA A 27 10.97 2.63 -4.84
C ALA A 27 12.11 2.62 -5.86
N ARG A 28 11.81 2.37 -7.13
CA ARG A 28 12.86 2.25 -8.15
C ARG A 28 13.41 3.58 -8.62
N ALA A 29 12.61 4.63 -8.64
CA ALA A 29 13.07 6.00 -8.87
C ALA A 29 14.12 6.42 -7.83
N LYS A 30 14.10 5.82 -6.64
CA LYS A 30 15.10 6.02 -5.58
C LYS A 30 16.25 5.00 -5.61
N GLY A 31 16.29 4.11 -6.59
CA GLY A 31 17.36 3.13 -6.80
C GLY A 31 17.18 1.80 -6.07
N TYR A 32 16.03 1.55 -5.43
CA TYR A 32 15.77 0.27 -4.76
C TYR A 32 15.42 -0.82 -5.77
N ARG A 33 16.11 -1.96 -5.70
CA ARG A 33 15.79 -3.16 -6.48
C ARG A 33 14.76 -4.00 -5.74
N VAL A 34 13.49 -3.64 -5.89
CA VAL A 34 12.37 -4.34 -5.25
C VAL A 34 11.86 -5.45 -6.17
N ARG A 35 11.86 -6.68 -5.64
CA ARG A 35 11.16 -7.85 -6.18
C ARG A 35 10.43 -8.53 -5.02
N TYR A 36 9.11 -8.50 -5.03
CA TYR A 36 8.25 -9.00 -3.96
C TYR A 36 8.18 -10.53 -3.95
N GLN A 37 8.30 -11.18 -5.12
CA GLN A 37 8.27 -12.64 -5.25
C GLN A 37 9.41 -13.39 -4.52
N ASN A 38 10.55 -12.74 -4.28
CA ASN A 38 11.70 -13.35 -3.59
C ASN A 38 11.75 -12.91 -2.12
N GLU A 39 10.75 -13.34 -1.36
CA GLU A 39 10.87 -13.46 0.09
C GLU A 39 12.04 -14.41 0.41
N LYS A 40 13.25 -13.86 0.62
CA LYS A 40 14.13 -14.21 1.76
C LYS A 40 15.58 -13.75 1.68
N LYS A 41 16.17 -13.28 0.57
CA LYS A 41 17.65 -13.17 0.55
C LYS A 41 18.36 -11.99 -0.13
N SER A 42 17.70 -11.04 -0.80
CA SER A 42 18.46 -10.05 -1.60
C SER A 42 18.23 -8.56 -1.33
N ALA A 43 17.24 -8.15 -0.53
CA ALA A 43 17.03 -6.71 -0.28
C ALA A 43 18.04 -6.08 0.71
N ILE A 44 18.79 -6.90 1.47
CA ILE A 44 19.77 -6.41 2.48
C ILE A 44 21.19 -6.93 2.19
N LYS A 45 21.50 -7.33 0.95
CA LYS A 45 22.86 -7.78 0.59
C LYS A 45 23.49 -6.98 -0.53
N ASN A 46 23.25 -5.67 -0.54
CA ASN A 46 24.17 -4.74 -1.19
C ASN A 46 24.32 -3.52 -0.28
N GLU A 47 25.42 -3.53 0.45
CA GLU A 47 26.02 -2.38 1.10
C GLU A 47 26.30 -1.30 0.04
N GLN A 48 25.32 -0.45 -0.25
CA GLN A 48 25.64 0.87 -0.77
C GLN A 48 25.90 1.77 0.42
N LYS A 49 27.18 2.14 0.55
CA LYS A 49 27.77 3.09 1.52
C LYS A 49 26.77 4.16 1.99
N PRO A 50 26.82 4.59 3.26
CA PRO A 50 25.88 5.55 3.82
C PRO A 50 26.06 6.92 3.14
N ARG A 51 25.37 7.14 2.02
CA ARG A 51 24.89 8.49 1.72
C ARG A 51 23.90 8.80 2.83
N GLN A 52 23.99 9.99 3.41
CA GLN A 52 22.99 10.49 4.34
C GLN A 52 21.60 10.20 3.74
N LEU A 53 20.90 9.21 4.32
CA LEU A 53 19.59 8.84 3.85
C LEU A 53 18.69 10.03 4.15
N SER A 54 18.09 10.62 3.12
CA SER A 54 17.02 11.59 3.33
C SER A 54 15.92 10.94 4.17
N ALA A 55 15.10 11.74 4.87
CA ALA A 55 13.98 11.22 5.63
C ALA A 55 13.09 10.27 4.80
N GLU A 56 12.91 10.59 3.50
CA GLU A 56 12.23 9.74 2.53
C GLU A 56 12.89 8.36 2.34
N GLY A 57 14.22 8.30 2.27
CA GLY A 57 14.97 7.05 2.16
C GLY A 57 14.84 6.17 3.41
N VAL A 58 14.73 6.78 4.60
CA VAL A 58 14.47 6.05 5.84
C VAL A 58 13.06 5.46 5.84
N ILE A 59 12.06 6.23 5.40
CA ILE A 59 10.67 5.77 5.29
C ILE A 59 10.59 4.61 4.30
N MET A 60 11.18 4.74 3.11
CA MET A 60 11.21 3.69 2.10
C MET A 60 11.86 2.41 2.61
N ASN A 61 13.01 2.51 3.30
CA ASN A 61 13.72 1.33 3.78
C ASN A 61 12.92 0.61 4.88
N ARG A 62 12.26 1.36 5.78
CA ARG A 62 11.34 0.78 6.77
C ARG A 62 10.14 0.13 6.10
N TRP A 63 9.55 0.78 5.10
CA TRP A 63 8.46 0.22 4.32
C TRP A 63 8.85 -1.12 3.69
N LEU A 64 9.97 -1.17 2.98
CA LEU A 64 10.46 -2.38 2.34
C LEU A 64 10.76 -3.49 3.35
N ALA A 65 11.27 -3.15 4.54
CA ALA A 65 11.55 -4.12 5.60
C ALA A 65 10.28 -4.67 6.28
N PHE A 66 9.23 -3.86 6.44
CA PHE A 66 8.02 -4.25 7.18
C PHE A 66 6.85 -4.70 6.31
N GLY A 67 6.71 -4.14 5.10
CA GLY A 67 5.50 -4.26 4.29
C GLY A 67 5.75 -4.18 2.79
N GLY A 68 6.99 -4.32 2.35
CA GLY A 68 7.32 -4.42 0.94
C GLY A 68 6.98 -5.78 0.37
N GLY A 69 5.75 -6.26 0.50
CA GLY A 69 5.25 -7.52 -0.05
C GLY A 69 3.72 -7.45 -0.14
N TYR A 70 3.07 -8.49 -0.65
CA TYR A 70 1.62 -8.44 -0.89
C TYR A 70 0.82 -8.08 0.37
N TYR A 71 1.15 -8.71 1.51
CA TYR A 71 0.46 -8.44 2.77
C TYR A 71 0.60 -6.99 3.23
N GLY A 72 1.82 -6.44 3.17
CA GLY A 72 2.06 -5.06 3.55
C GLY A 72 1.41 -4.05 2.61
N MET A 73 1.33 -4.39 1.32
CA MET A 73 0.59 -3.60 0.34
C MET A 73 -0.92 -3.63 0.61
N MET A 74 -1.50 -4.78 1.00
CA MET A 74 -2.90 -4.87 1.44
C MET A 74 -3.16 -4.02 2.67
N ALA A 75 -2.29 -4.09 3.67
CA ALA A 75 -2.38 -3.21 4.84
C ALA A 75 -2.26 -1.74 4.44
N PHE A 76 -1.35 -1.37 3.53
CA PHE A 76 -1.21 0.00 3.05
C PHE A 76 -2.49 0.56 2.44
N VAL A 77 -3.05 -0.16 1.46
CA VAL A 77 -4.24 0.29 0.72
C VAL A 77 -5.42 0.38 1.66
N THR A 78 -5.54 -0.56 2.59
CA THR A 78 -6.58 -0.53 3.62
C THR A 78 -6.40 0.67 4.55
N TYR A 79 -5.18 0.93 5.02
CA TYR A 79 -4.88 2.09 5.86
C TYR A 79 -5.24 3.40 5.15
N VAL A 80 -4.79 3.58 3.92
CA VAL A 80 -5.10 4.78 3.12
C VAL A 80 -6.61 4.93 2.93
N HIS A 81 -7.31 3.84 2.63
CA HIS A 81 -8.76 3.88 2.42
C HIS A 81 -9.51 4.31 3.69
N VAL A 82 -9.23 3.68 4.83
CA VAL A 82 -9.85 4.02 6.12
C VAL A 82 -9.51 5.46 6.51
N GLU A 83 -8.24 5.84 6.41
CA GLU A 83 -7.78 7.17 6.80
C GLU A 83 -8.42 8.28 5.94
N VAL A 84 -8.60 8.05 4.63
CA VAL A 84 -9.29 9.02 3.76
C VAL A 84 -10.75 9.18 4.16
N ILE A 85 -11.43 8.10 4.51
CA ILE A 85 -12.82 8.15 4.99
C ILE A 85 -12.91 8.91 6.31
N ASP A 86 -12.02 8.62 7.25
CA ASP A 86 -12.02 9.26 8.57
C ASP A 86 -11.65 10.73 8.51
N ILE A 87 -10.66 11.10 7.69
CA ILE A 87 -10.34 12.50 7.43
C ILE A 87 -11.55 13.19 6.80
N TYR A 88 -12.16 12.60 5.76
CA TYR A 88 -13.35 13.19 5.16
C TYR A 88 -14.48 13.37 6.18
N ALA A 89 -14.74 12.37 7.03
CA ALA A 89 -15.74 12.42 8.09
C ALA A 89 -15.40 13.44 9.20
N ALA A 90 -14.13 13.62 9.53
CA ALA A 90 -13.69 14.60 10.52
C ALA A 90 -13.88 16.02 10.01
N PHE A 91 -13.53 16.29 8.75
CA PHE A 91 -13.59 17.63 8.17
C PHE A 91 -14.99 18.02 7.69
N SER A 92 -15.83 17.06 7.26
CA SER A 92 -17.22 17.32 6.86
C SER A 92 -18.14 17.76 7.99
N ARG A 93 -17.70 17.67 9.26
CA ARG A 93 -18.44 18.16 10.44
C ARG A 93 -18.38 19.68 10.60
N PHE A 94 -17.46 20.36 9.93
CA PHE A 94 -17.31 21.80 10.04
C PHE A 94 -18.04 22.50 8.90
N GLU A 95 -18.94 23.43 9.25
CA GLU A 95 -19.68 24.21 8.25
C GLU A 95 -18.85 25.41 7.73
N SER A 96 -17.76 25.77 8.42
CA SER A 96 -16.86 26.85 8.01
C SER A 96 -15.42 26.64 8.50
N PHE A 97 -14.47 27.27 7.82
CA PHE A 97 -13.05 27.24 8.19
C PHE A 97 -12.77 27.87 9.57
N ALA A 98 -13.57 28.86 9.99
CA ALA A 98 -13.46 29.46 11.32
C ALA A 98 -13.76 28.45 12.43
N GLN A 99 -14.85 27.66 12.28
CA GLN A 99 -15.19 26.60 13.22
C GLN A 99 -14.11 25.53 13.34
N LEU A 100 -13.39 25.25 12.24
CA LEU A 100 -12.25 24.33 12.26
C LEU A 100 -11.09 24.87 13.10
N ILE A 101 -10.74 26.15 12.96
CA ILE A 101 -9.69 26.78 13.76
C ILE A 101 -10.08 26.78 15.24
N ASP A 102 -11.33 27.10 15.55
CA ASP A 102 -11.83 27.11 16.93
C ASP A 102 -11.82 25.71 17.56
N ALA A 103 -12.03 24.67 16.75
CA ALA A 103 -11.99 23.27 17.19
C ALA A 103 -10.56 22.70 17.31
N LEU A 104 -9.55 23.40 16.79
CA LEU A 104 -8.16 22.95 16.77
C LEU A 104 -7.54 23.05 18.17
N SER A 105 -7.84 22.05 18.98
CA SER A 105 -7.39 21.90 20.36
C SER A 105 -6.41 20.74 20.51
N VAL A 106 -5.66 20.72 21.62
CA VAL A 106 -4.81 19.56 21.97
C VAL A 106 -5.63 18.26 22.03
N SER A 107 -6.86 18.33 22.54
CA SER A 107 -7.75 17.16 22.57
C SER A 107 -8.14 16.66 21.19
N PHE A 108 -8.36 17.57 20.24
CA PHE A 108 -8.64 17.22 18.85
C PHE A 108 -7.44 16.51 18.21
N LEU A 109 -6.23 17.06 18.41
CA LEU A 109 -4.99 16.45 17.90
C LEU A 109 -4.72 15.07 18.49
N ILE A 110 -4.91 14.89 19.80
CA ILE A 110 -4.80 13.58 20.45
C ILE A 110 -5.84 12.62 19.87
N GLY A 111 -7.06 13.08 19.64
CA GLY A 111 -8.12 12.30 18.99
C GLY A 111 -7.70 11.79 17.61
N LEU A 112 -7.15 12.65 16.76
CA LEU A 112 -6.64 12.24 15.44
C LEU A 112 -5.54 11.19 15.53
N ILE A 113 -4.60 11.32 16.47
CA ILE A 113 -3.53 10.33 16.66
C ILE A 113 -4.10 8.98 17.11
N VAL A 114 -5.05 9.00 18.06
CA VAL A 114 -5.70 7.78 18.55
C VAL A 114 -6.46 7.09 17.42
N GLU A 115 -7.15 7.85 16.57
CA GLU A 115 -7.89 7.29 15.45
C GLU A 115 -6.95 6.70 14.39
N ALA A 116 -5.89 7.42 14.02
CA ALA A 116 -4.85 6.91 13.12
C ALA A 116 -4.23 5.59 13.65
N PHE A 117 -4.03 5.46 14.97
CA PHE A 117 -3.58 4.20 15.58
C PHE A 117 -4.59 3.05 15.43
N LYS A 118 -5.89 3.32 15.60
CA LYS A 118 -6.92 2.29 15.36
C LYS A 118 -6.97 1.91 13.89
N ASN A 119 -6.88 2.88 12.98
CA ASN A 119 -6.86 2.67 11.54
C ASN A 119 -5.68 1.81 11.11
N LEU A 120 -4.53 2.00 11.76
CA LEU A 120 -3.37 1.15 11.56
C LEU A 120 -3.63 -0.31 11.97
N ILE A 121 -4.32 -0.53 13.10
CA ILE A 121 -4.71 -1.88 13.55
C ILE A 121 -5.71 -2.49 12.56
N THR A 122 -6.74 -1.74 12.16
CA THR A 122 -7.73 -2.15 11.14
C THR A 122 -7.04 -2.55 9.84
N ALA A 123 -6.04 -1.79 9.41
CA ALA A 123 -5.25 -2.09 8.23
C ALA A 123 -4.43 -3.38 8.36
N PHE A 124 -3.84 -3.65 9.53
CA PHE A 124 -3.20 -4.94 9.78
C PHE A 124 -4.19 -6.11 9.78
N LEU A 125 -5.45 -5.86 10.11
CA LEU A 125 -6.55 -6.81 10.09
C LEU A 125 -7.45 -6.63 8.86
N TRP A 126 -6.88 -6.19 7.73
CA TRP A 126 -7.64 -5.81 6.53
C TRP A 126 -8.66 -6.85 6.06
N PHE A 127 -8.40 -8.14 6.27
CA PHE A 127 -9.29 -9.23 5.86
C PHE A 127 -10.61 -9.24 6.62
N THR A 128 -10.71 -8.61 7.79
CA THR A 128 -11.99 -8.41 8.50
C THR A 128 -12.68 -7.13 8.04
N TYR A 129 -11.91 -6.11 7.62
CA TYR A 129 -12.44 -4.80 7.26
C TYR A 129 -13.25 -4.83 5.95
N TRP A 130 -12.75 -5.48 4.91
CA TRP A 130 -13.36 -5.37 3.58
C TRP A 130 -14.72 -6.08 3.46
N ASP A 131 -15.01 -7.02 4.34
CA ASP A 131 -16.33 -7.68 4.42
C ASP A 131 -17.43 -6.72 4.93
N ASP A 132 -17.05 -5.71 5.73
CA ASP A 132 -17.97 -4.66 6.18
C ASP A 132 -18.24 -3.62 5.07
N VAL A 133 -17.30 -3.45 4.12
CA VAL A 133 -17.40 -2.46 3.04
C VAL A 133 -18.11 -3.02 1.81
N TYR A 134 -17.82 -4.27 1.47
CA TYR A 134 -18.41 -4.95 0.32
C TYR A 134 -19.14 -6.20 0.75
N THR A 135 -20.25 -6.54 0.10
CA THR A 135 -20.90 -7.83 0.30
C THR A 135 -20.06 -8.93 -0.34
N ILE A 136 -19.16 -9.54 0.43
CA ILE A 136 -18.25 -10.59 -0.02
C ILE A 136 -18.90 -11.95 0.20
N SER A 137 -19.24 -12.66 -0.88
CA SER A 137 -19.73 -14.04 -0.79
C SER A 137 -18.62 -15.06 -1.02
N TYR A 138 -17.59 -14.68 -1.81
CA TYR A 138 -16.46 -15.53 -2.13
C TYR A 138 -15.14 -14.79 -1.89
N GLY A 139 -14.69 -14.69 -0.64
CA GLY A 139 -13.47 -13.94 -0.27
C GLY A 139 -12.20 -14.36 -1.01
N TRP A 140 -12.10 -15.61 -1.43
CA TRP A 140 -10.98 -16.10 -2.24
C TRP A 140 -10.91 -15.44 -3.63
N ILE A 141 -12.04 -15.01 -4.22
CA ILE A 141 -12.06 -14.29 -5.50
C ILE A 141 -11.40 -12.94 -5.33
N TRP A 142 -11.75 -12.21 -4.27
CA TRP A 142 -11.17 -10.92 -3.94
C TRP A 142 -9.66 -11.03 -3.73
N LEU A 143 -9.24 -12.01 -2.92
CA LEU A 143 -7.83 -12.30 -2.67
C LEU A 143 -7.09 -12.68 -3.97
N ALA A 144 -7.67 -13.53 -4.81
CA ALA A 144 -7.06 -13.92 -6.09
C ALA A 144 -6.92 -12.73 -7.04
N VAL A 145 -7.92 -11.86 -7.11
CA VAL A 145 -7.91 -10.67 -7.95
C VAL A 145 -6.87 -9.66 -7.49
N THR A 146 -6.80 -9.35 -6.19
CA THR A 146 -5.81 -8.40 -5.66
C THR A 146 -4.40 -8.98 -5.75
N TYR A 147 -4.23 -10.28 -5.54
CA TYR A 147 -2.95 -10.95 -5.74
C TYR A 147 -2.51 -10.98 -7.21
N ALA A 148 -3.41 -11.25 -8.15
CA ALA A 148 -3.10 -11.15 -9.57
C ALA A 148 -2.72 -9.72 -9.96
N SER A 149 -3.44 -8.73 -9.44
CA SER A 149 -3.13 -7.30 -9.61
C SER A 149 -1.74 -6.94 -9.07
N PHE A 150 -1.35 -7.51 -7.94
CA PHE A 150 0.00 -7.35 -7.38
C PHE A 150 1.09 -7.86 -8.33
N LEU A 151 0.92 -9.08 -8.84
CA LEU A 151 1.89 -9.71 -9.74
C LEU A 151 1.98 -8.95 -11.07
N LEU A 152 0.84 -8.51 -11.60
CA LEU A 152 0.81 -7.69 -12.82
C LEU A 152 1.58 -6.37 -12.63
N ALA A 153 1.52 -5.76 -11.44
CA ALA A 153 2.28 -4.54 -11.16
C ALA A 153 3.80 -4.80 -11.18
N GLU A 154 4.25 -5.96 -10.71
CA GLU A 154 5.67 -6.35 -10.79
C GLU A 154 6.16 -6.59 -12.21
N GLU A 155 5.27 -7.01 -13.10
CA GLU A 155 5.58 -7.23 -14.51
C GLU A 155 5.60 -5.91 -15.28
N VAL A 156 4.55 -5.09 -15.11
CA VAL A 156 4.39 -3.79 -15.79
C VAL A 156 5.45 -2.79 -15.36
N VAL A 157 5.83 -2.83 -14.09
CA VAL A 157 6.99 -2.12 -13.59
C VAL A 157 8.03 -3.21 -13.34
N PRO A 158 9.00 -3.45 -14.25
CA PRO A 158 10.10 -4.40 -14.05
C PRO A 158 11.37 -3.74 -13.45
N PRO A 159 12.18 -4.47 -12.66
CA PRO A 159 13.36 -3.90 -11.99
C PRO A 159 14.42 -3.46 -13.01
N ALA A 160 15.09 -2.34 -12.74
CA ALA A 160 16.13 -1.81 -13.64
C ALA A 160 17.24 -2.85 -13.89
N GLY A 161 17.35 -3.30 -15.15
CA GLY A 161 18.31 -4.32 -15.60
C GLY A 161 17.73 -5.71 -15.86
N SER A 162 16.42 -5.93 -15.71
CA SER A 162 15.75 -7.21 -16.03
C SER A 162 15.95 -7.67 -17.47
N ASP A 163 16.04 -6.72 -18.40
CA ASP A 163 16.14 -7.00 -19.84
C ASP A 163 17.54 -7.47 -20.25
N LEU A 164 18.56 -7.22 -19.41
CA LEU A 164 19.94 -7.62 -19.70
C LEU A 164 20.26 -9.04 -19.22
N ASP A 165 19.62 -9.52 -18.14
CA ASP A 165 19.89 -10.84 -17.54
C ASP A 165 19.35 -11.99 -18.43
N SER A 166 18.16 -11.81 -19.02
CA SER A 166 17.56 -12.83 -19.91
C SER A 166 18.32 -13.06 -21.22
N THR A 167 19.22 -12.14 -21.60
CA THR A 167 20.07 -12.27 -22.81
C THR A 167 21.41 -12.94 -22.53
N LEU A 168 21.82 -13.07 -21.26
CA LEU A 168 23.07 -13.70 -20.86
C LEU A 168 22.91 -15.18 -20.52
N ASP A 169 21.70 -15.61 -20.13
CA ASP A 169 21.38 -17.02 -19.86
C ASP A 169 21.00 -17.82 -21.14
N ALA A 170 21.07 -17.19 -22.31
CA ALA A 170 20.71 -17.79 -23.61
C ALA A 170 21.92 -18.12 -24.51
N ASN A 171 23.16 -18.03 -24.00
CA ASN A 171 24.40 -18.45 -24.66
C ASN A 171 25.16 -19.48 -23.83
#